data_AF-A0A2E0QFC9-F1
#
_entry.id   AF-A0A2E0QFC9-F1
#
_cell.length_a   1.000
_cell.length_b   1.000
_cell.length_c   1.000
_cell.angle_alpha   90.00
_cell.angle_beta   90.00
_cell.angle_gamma   90.00
#
_symmetry.space_group_name_H-M   'P 1'
#
loop_
_entity.id
_entity.type
_entity.pdbx_description
1 polymer ?
#
loop_
_entity_poly.entity_id
_entity_poly.type
_entity_poly.pdbx_seq_one_letter_code
_entity_poly.pdbx_strand_id
1 'polypeptide(L)'
;DRSVRLAPHTQAPIDGIAPRIVPLRWVPEQEIHAHAIQSRLPVYHGECPHAPGAMRQQSRAVVAKLESQTPGARHGLLHSLDQIRSLHREAHPEAKHGVNRCTECGEITSKDVCQACTMRQWLVETS
;
A
#
# COMPACT_ATOMS: atom_id res chain seq x y z
N ASP A 1 4.68 12.11 -6.41
CA ASP A 1 5.21 11.71 -5.08
C ASP A 1 4.53 10.52 -4.41
N ARG A 2 3.21 10.54 -4.09
CA ARG A 2 2.60 9.47 -3.28
C ARG A 2 2.74 8.06 -3.89
N SER A 3 2.57 7.93 -5.20
CA SER A 3 2.65 6.64 -5.91
C SER A 3 4.06 6.03 -5.91
N VAL A 4 5.11 6.84 -5.76
CA VAL A 4 6.51 6.39 -5.73
C VAL A 4 6.83 5.65 -4.43
N ARG A 5 6.14 6.04 -3.35
CA ARG A 5 6.28 5.47 -1.99
C ARG A 5 5.39 4.26 -1.73
N LEU A 6 4.71 3.72 -2.76
CA LEU A 6 3.96 2.48 -2.62
C LEU A 6 4.93 1.28 -2.57
N ALA A 7 4.57 0.27 -1.77
CA ALA A 7 5.31 -0.99 -1.76
C ALA A 7 5.26 -1.65 -3.16
N PRO A 8 6.27 -2.44 -3.57
CA PRO A 8 7.34 -3.00 -2.77
C PRO A 8 8.51 -2.04 -2.50
N HIS A 9 9.15 -2.20 -1.34
CA HIS A 9 10.31 -1.44 -0.87
C HIS A 9 11.59 -2.28 -0.94
N THR A 10 11.88 -2.87 -2.10
CA THR A 10 13.02 -3.78 -2.30
C THR A 10 14.32 -3.08 -2.71
N GLN A 11 14.24 -1.88 -3.29
CA GLN A 11 15.39 -1.20 -3.89
C GLN A 11 15.99 -0.10 -3.01
N ALA A 12 15.21 0.46 -2.08
CA ALA A 12 15.62 1.54 -1.20
C ALA A 12 15.01 1.32 0.19
N PRO A 13 15.52 0.35 0.97
CA PRO A 13 15.09 0.15 2.34
C PRO A 13 15.45 1.36 3.20
N ILE A 14 14.63 1.64 4.20
CA ILE A 14 14.88 2.68 5.18
C ILE A 14 15.46 1.99 6.42
N ASP A 15 16.62 2.44 6.88
CA ASP A 15 17.26 1.86 8.06
C ASP A 15 16.36 1.95 9.29
N GLY A 16 16.25 0.84 10.01
CA GLY A 16 15.39 0.70 11.18
C GLY A 16 13.90 0.43 10.88
N ILE A 17 13.48 0.36 9.61
CA ILE A 17 12.15 -0.13 9.21
C ILE A 17 12.29 -1.43 8.42
N ALA A 18 11.56 -2.46 8.83
CA ALA A 18 11.46 -3.68 8.04
C ALA A 18 10.84 -3.39 6.65
N PRO A 19 11.49 -3.76 5.54
CA PRO A 19 10.98 -3.46 4.20
C PRO A 19 9.68 -4.22 3.93
N ARG A 20 8.69 -3.52 3.38
CA ARG A 20 7.42 -4.14 2.97
C ARG A 20 7.54 -4.71 1.56
N ILE A 21 7.40 -6.03 1.46
CA ILE A 21 7.28 -6.75 0.20
C ILE A 21 5.82 -7.05 -0.13
N VAL A 22 5.51 -7.23 -1.41
CA VAL A 22 4.16 -7.55 -1.89
C VAL A 22 4.25 -8.76 -2.83
N PRO A 23 4.36 -10.00 -2.31
CA PRO A 23 4.61 -11.18 -3.13
C PRO A 23 3.51 -11.45 -4.16
N LEU A 24 2.24 -11.22 -3.77
CA LEU A 24 1.07 -11.46 -4.61
C LEU A 24 0.72 -10.26 -5.51
N ARG A 25 1.62 -9.29 -5.68
CA ARG A 25 1.35 -8.04 -6.42
C ARG A 25 0.89 -8.26 -7.87
N TRP A 26 1.39 -9.32 -8.50
CA TRP A 26 1.14 -9.65 -9.90
C TRP A 26 0.01 -10.67 -10.10
N VAL A 27 -0.57 -11.17 -9.01
CA VAL A 27 -1.61 -12.21 -9.06
C VAL A 27 -2.98 -11.54 -8.85
N PRO A 28 -3.91 -11.63 -9.81
CA PRO A 28 -5.26 -11.14 -9.64
C PRO A 28 -5.98 -11.76 -8.45
N GLU A 29 -6.84 -10.98 -7.80
CA GLU A 29 -7.64 -11.43 -6.65
C GLU A 29 -8.48 -12.68 -6.94
N GLN A 30 -9.01 -12.81 -8.16
CA GLN A 30 -9.78 -13.99 -8.58
C GLN A 30 -8.94 -15.26 -8.58
N GLU A 31 -7.67 -15.18 -8.99
CA GLU A 31 -6.74 -16.32 -8.98
C GLU A 31 -6.30 -16.67 -7.56
N ILE A 32 -6.01 -15.65 -6.73
CA ILE A 32 -5.72 -15.85 -5.29
C ILE A 32 -6.89 -16.55 -4.62
N HIS A 33 -8.13 -16.10 -4.89
CA HIS A 33 -9.33 -16.67 -4.32
C HIS A 33 -9.57 -18.11 -4.80
N ALA A 34 -9.42 -18.37 -6.11
CA ALA A 34 -9.54 -19.71 -6.67
C ALA A 34 -8.51 -20.68 -6.05
N HIS A 35 -7.26 -20.23 -5.88
CA HIS A 35 -6.22 -21.02 -5.22
C HIS A 35 -6.54 -21.31 -3.76
N ALA A 36 -7.07 -20.33 -3.02
CA ALA A 36 -7.48 -20.50 -1.62
C ALA A 36 -8.61 -21.53 -1.48
N ILE A 37 -9.61 -21.51 -2.36
CA ILE A 37 -10.69 -22.50 -2.41
C ILE A 37 -10.13 -23.90 -2.72
N GLN A 38 -9.33 -24.03 -3.77
CA GLN A 38 -8.74 -25.30 -4.18
C GLN A 38 -7.87 -25.92 -3.08
N SER A 39 -7.09 -25.09 -2.39
CA SER A 39 -6.22 -25.49 -1.29
C SER A 39 -6.94 -25.63 0.05
N ARG A 40 -8.27 -25.39 0.08
CA ARG A 40 -9.13 -25.45 1.28
C ARG A 40 -8.60 -24.58 2.43
N LEU A 41 -8.08 -23.41 2.11
CA LEU A 41 -7.60 -22.46 3.12
C LEU A 41 -8.79 -21.84 3.87
N PRO A 42 -8.69 -21.66 5.19
CA PRO A 42 -9.72 -20.95 5.94
C PRO A 42 -9.73 -19.47 5.53
N VAL A 43 -10.83 -19.00 4.95
CA VAL A 43 -11.02 -17.60 4.54
C VAL A 43 -12.27 -17.04 5.22
N TYR A 44 -12.15 -15.85 5.81
CA TYR A 44 -13.29 -15.09 6.31
C TYR A 44 -13.89 -14.25 5.18
N HIS A 45 -15.18 -14.43 4.90
CA HIS A 45 -15.88 -13.74 3.81
C HIS A 45 -16.64 -12.48 4.24
N GLY A 46 -16.60 -12.10 5.52
CA GLY A 46 -17.31 -10.92 5.99
C GLY A 46 -16.60 -9.61 5.61
N GLU A 47 -17.39 -8.55 5.48
CA GLU A 47 -16.90 -7.20 5.25
C GLU A 47 -16.93 -6.38 6.56
N CYS A 48 -16.08 -5.37 6.65
CA CYS A 48 -16.12 -4.43 7.77
C CYS A 48 -17.40 -3.57 7.70
N PRO A 49 -18.15 -3.36 8.79
CA PRO A 49 -19.35 -2.51 8.80
C PRO A 49 -19.10 -1.07 8.34
N HIS A 50 -17.87 -0.58 8.46
CA HIS A 50 -17.44 0.76 8.03
C HIS A 50 -16.88 0.80 6.60
N ALA A 51 -16.82 -0.32 5.88
CA ALA A 51 -16.35 -0.37 4.50
C ALA A 51 -17.31 0.21 3.44
N PRO A 52 -18.66 0.09 3.58
CA PRO A 52 -19.59 0.60 2.57
C PRO A 52 -19.40 2.10 2.30
N GLY A 53 -19.44 2.47 1.02
CA GLY A 53 -19.28 3.87 0.60
C GLY A 53 -17.83 4.33 0.45
N ALA A 54 -16.84 3.46 0.71
CA ALA A 54 -15.44 3.81 0.52
C ALA A 54 -15.11 4.06 -0.97
N MET A 55 -14.42 5.17 -1.26
CA MET A 55 -13.94 5.54 -2.61
C MET A 55 -13.16 4.40 -3.29
N ARG A 56 -12.47 3.57 -2.51
CA ARG A 56 -11.73 2.42 -3.02
C ARG A 56 -12.63 1.42 -3.77
N GLN A 57 -13.88 1.23 -3.36
CA GLN A 57 -14.82 0.35 -4.07
C GLN A 57 -15.12 0.88 -5.48
N GLN A 58 -15.31 2.20 -5.62
CA GLN A 58 -15.51 2.84 -6.92
C GLN A 58 -14.28 2.67 -7.82
N SER A 59 -13.07 2.91 -7.30
CA SER A 59 -11.83 2.70 -8.07
C SER A 59 -11.65 1.25 -8.51
N ARG A 60 -11.99 0.27 -7.65
CA ARG A 60 -11.96 -1.15 -8.02
C ARG A 60 -12.93 -1.48 -9.15
N ALA A 61 -14.14 -0.91 -9.12
CA ALA A 61 -15.14 -1.13 -10.16
C ALA A 61 -14.65 -0.60 -11.53
N VAL A 62 -14.02 0.58 -11.57
CA VAL A 62 -13.42 1.13 -12.79
C VAL A 62 -12.33 0.21 -13.34
N VAL A 63 -11.37 -0.22 -12.49
CA VAL A 63 -10.29 -1.12 -12.91
C VAL A 63 -10.82 -2.48 -13.36
N ALA A 64 -11.84 -3.02 -12.68
CA ALA A 64 -12.49 -4.27 -13.09
C ALA A 64 -13.20 -4.12 -14.44
N LYS A 65 -13.82 -2.97 -14.72
CA LYS A 65 -14.44 -2.70 -16.01
C LYS A 65 -13.41 -2.66 -17.12
N LEU A 66 -12.27 -1.99 -16.92
CA LEU A 66 -11.17 -1.97 -17.88
C LEU A 66 -10.64 -3.38 -18.17
N GLU A 67 -10.42 -4.20 -17.14
CA GLU A 67 -9.97 -5.58 -17.31
C GLU A 67 -10.98 -6.42 -18.12
N SER A 68 -12.28 -6.22 -17.89
CA SER A 68 -13.32 -6.95 -18.65
C SER A 68 -13.38 -6.56 -20.12
N GLN A 69 -12.96 -5.34 -20.47
CA GLN A 69 -12.93 -4.83 -21.85
C GLN A 69 -11.62 -5.17 -22.55
N THR A 70 -10.52 -5.23 -21.80
CA THR A 70 -9.18 -5.48 -22.30
C THR A 70 -8.44 -6.37 -21.31
N PRO A 71 -8.36 -7.68 -21.59
CA PRO A 71 -7.60 -8.61 -20.75
C PRO A 71 -6.15 -8.14 -20.59
N GLY A 72 -5.66 -8.11 -19.35
CA GLY A 72 -4.32 -7.62 -19.02
C GLY A 72 -4.23 -6.13 -18.72
N ALA A 73 -5.33 -5.38 -18.72
CA ALA A 73 -5.34 -3.96 -18.36
C ALA A 73 -4.76 -3.71 -16.95
N ARG A 74 -5.04 -4.59 -15.98
CA ARG A 74 -4.48 -4.53 -14.61
C ARG A 74 -2.96 -4.60 -14.62
N HIS A 75 -2.40 -5.58 -15.33
CA HIS A 75 -0.95 -5.74 -15.47
C HIS A 75 -0.33 -4.55 -16.21
N GLY A 76 -0.98 -4.08 -17.28
CA GLY A 76 -0.56 -2.88 -18.02
C GLY A 76 -0.46 -1.64 -17.12
N LEU A 77 -1.50 -1.35 -16.34
CA LEU A 77 -1.51 -0.25 -15.37
C LEU A 77 -0.38 -0.37 -14.34
N LEU A 78 -0.13 -1.59 -13.86
CA LEU A 78 0.92 -1.86 -12.89
C LEU A 78 2.32 -1.66 -13.49
N HIS A 79 2.55 -2.14 -14.71
CA HIS A 79 3.79 -1.91 -15.47
C HIS A 79 4.02 -0.42 -15.71
N SER A 80 2.99 0.32 -16.12
CA SER A 80 3.09 1.77 -16.31
C SER A 80 3.48 2.48 -15.00
N LEU A 81 2.90 2.08 -13.87
CA LEU A 81 3.29 2.61 -12.57
C LEU A 81 4.76 2.32 -12.24
N ASP A 82 5.25 1.10 -12.51
CA ASP A 82 6.66 0.76 -12.27
C ASP A 82 7.62 1.55 -13.15
N GLN A 83 7.25 1.78 -14.42
CA GLN A 83 8.03 2.64 -15.32
C GLN A 83 8.09 4.08 -14.79
N ILE A 84 6.94 4.65 -14.39
CA ILE A 84 6.88 5.98 -13.79
C ILE A 84 7.75 6.07 -12.53
N ARG A 85 7.78 5.01 -11.70
CA ARG A 85 8.63 4.95 -10.51
C ARG A 85 10.11 4.91 -10.86
N SER A 86 10.51 4.21 -11.93
CA SER A 86 11.91 4.21 -12.39
C SER A 86 12.33 5.61 -12.83
N LEU A 87 11.55 6.22 -13.72
CA LEU A 87 11.82 7.56 -14.26
C LEU A 87 11.88 8.61 -13.15
N HIS A 88 11.00 8.52 -12.14
CA HIS A 88 11.03 9.44 -10.99
C HIS A 88 12.31 9.29 -10.16
N ARG A 89 12.80 8.07 -9.93
CA ARG A 89 14.08 7.85 -9.23
C ARG A 89 15.27 8.39 -10.02
N GLU A 90 15.27 8.19 -11.33
CA GLU A 90 16.32 8.70 -12.22
C GLU A 90 16.36 10.23 -12.24
N ALA A 91 15.18 10.88 -12.22
CA ALA A 91 15.06 12.34 -12.18
C ALA A 91 15.44 12.94 -10.81
N HIS A 92 15.37 12.15 -9.73
CA HIS A 92 15.61 12.60 -8.36
C HIS A 92 16.56 11.67 -7.59
N PRO A 93 17.84 11.54 -8.02
CA PRO A 93 18.79 10.60 -7.43
C PRO A 93 19.13 10.92 -5.96
N GLU A 94 19.07 12.20 -5.59
CA GLU A 94 19.40 12.70 -4.24
C GLU A 94 18.18 12.76 -3.29
N ALA A 95 17.01 12.25 -3.69
CA ALA A 95 15.79 12.30 -2.87
C ALA A 95 15.85 11.32 -1.69
N LYS A 96 16.79 11.54 -0.77
CA LYS A 96 16.82 10.91 0.54
C LYS A 96 15.64 11.44 1.35
N HIS A 97 14.76 10.53 1.72
CA HIS A 97 13.69 10.86 2.65
C HIS A 97 14.32 10.92 4.02
N GLY A 98 14.51 12.13 4.55
CA GLY A 98 14.93 12.33 5.93
C GLY A 98 13.97 11.60 6.85
N VAL A 99 14.52 10.73 7.71
CA VAL A 99 13.77 10.00 8.72
C VAL A 99 14.19 10.50 10.09
N ASN A 100 13.20 10.88 10.89
CA ASN A 100 13.38 11.32 12.26
C ASN A 100 12.98 10.19 13.22
N ARG A 101 13.31 10.38 14.50
CA ARG A 101 12.82 9.53 15.58
C ARG A 101 11.78 10.30 16.38
N CYS A 102 10.70 9.62 16.74
CA CYS A 102 9.63 10.17 17.55
C CYS A 102 10.18 10.54 18.93
N THR A 103 9.92 11.76 19.39
CA THR A 103 10.38 12.22 20.70
C THR A 103 9.70 11.49 21.87
N GLU A 104 8.52 10.91 21.65
CA GLU A 104 7.77 10.18 22.69
C GLU A 104 8.08 8.68 22.75
N CYS A 105 8.09 8.00 21.59
CA CYS A 105 8.24 6.54 21.54
C CYS A 105 9.54 6.05 20.88
N GLY A 106 10.36 6.94 20.32
CA GLY A 106 11.63 6.59 19.67
C GLY A 106 11.53 5.94 18.29
N GLU A 107 10.32 5.61 17.83
CA GLU A 107 10.03 4.99 16.54
C GLU A 107 10.30 5.93 15.36
N ILE A 108 10.46 5.37 14.16
CA ILE A 108 10.76 6.16 12.96
C ILE A 108 9.53 6.91 12.46
N THR A 109 9.72 8.19 12.14
CA THR A 109 8.66 9.11 11.71
C THR A 109 9.22 10.20 10.80
N SER A 110 8.36 10.81 9.99
CA SER A 110 8.71 12.01 9.19
C SER A 110 8.41 13.33 9.92
N LYS A 111 7.95 13.25 11.18
CA LYS A 111 7.53 14.34 12.07
C LYS A 111 8.25 14.21 13.42
N ASP A 112 8.23 15.22 14.27
CA ASP A 112 8.82 15.15 15.62
C ASP A 112 8.09 14.15 16.52
N VAL A 113 6.76 14.11 16.45
CA VAL A 113 5.91 13.10 17.11
C VAL A 113 5.21 12.26 16.04
N CYS A 114 5.23 10.94 16.20
CA CYS A 114 4.63 10.03 15.23
C CYS A 114 3.09 10.09 15.26
N GLN A 115 2.45 9.78 14.13
CA GLN A 115 0.99 9.86 14.02
C GLN A 115 0.27 8.94 15.02
N ALA A 116 0.88 7.81 15.40
CA ALA A 116 0.31 6.89 16.39
C ALA A 116 0.27 7.51 17.79
N CYS A 117 1.35 8.18 18.21
CA CYS A 117 1.42 8.92 19.47
C CYS A 117 0.38 10.04 19.52
N THR A 118 0.30 10.85 18.47
CA THR A 118 -0.72 11.92 18.37
C THR A 118 -2.13 11.38 18.51
N MET A 119 -2.44 10.24 17.86
CA MET A 119 -3.77 9.62 17.97
C MET A 119 -4.06 9.08 19.38
N ARG A 120 -3.05 8.53 20.08
CA ARG A 120 -3.21 8.09 21.48
C ARG A 120 -3.52 9.26 22.40
N GLN A 121 -2.85 10.40 22.20
CA GLN A 121 -3.13 11.60 22.98
C GLN A 121 -4.59 12.06 22.79
N TRP A 122 -5.09 12.13 21.55
CA TRP A 122 -6.48 12.51 21.30
C TRP A 122 -7.50 11.59 21.98
N LEU A 123 -7.21 10.29 22.07
CA LEU A 123 -8.08 9.35 22.78
C LEU A 123 -8.13 9.64 24.28
N VAL A 124 -7.00 10.01 24.89
CA VAL A 124 -6.92 10.37 26.31
C VAL A 124 -7.64 11.70 26.57
N GLU A 125 -7.51 12.68 25.69
CA GLU A 125 -8.16 14.00 25.82
C GLU A 125 -9.68 13.95 25.63
N THR A 126 -10.18 12.95 24.88
CA THR A 126 -11.62 12.77 24.62
C THR A 126 -12.30 11.87 25.67
N SER A 127 -11.52 11.20 26.53
CA SER A 127 -12.00 10.32 27.61
C SER A 127 -12.17 11.11 28.91
#